data_AF-A0A9P8JZ43-F1
#
_entry.id   AF-A0A9P8JZ43-F1
#
_cell.length_a   1.000
_cell.length_b   1.000
_cell.length_c   1.000
_cell.angle_alpha   90.00
_cell.angle_beta   90.00
_cell.angle_gamma   90.00
#
_symmetry.space_group_name_H-M   'P 1'
#
loop_
_entity.id
_entity.type
_entity.pdbx_description
1 polymer ?
#
loop_
_entity_poly.entity_id
_entity_poly.type
_entity_poly.pdbx_seq_one_letter_code
_entity_poly.pdbx_strand_id
1 'polypeptide(L)'
;MTSSEDISTLRSKIQTLEHGIPSAPSRDAALEMAIEAAQHAMNAMRLSQDSETKRSMRKKCDFFLDEAQRIKAVSEWKPRSEIDITRVRKLVEPKSDRKLPTSEQILLLKASHLNGFKFPPWTGAPQNSDFQLSDGQERFTDKPRLRLSSAQLEVFDDWKRAAEALPPPAWYTPQERQAGPTMSSSRTIDLVQDAATDCSVVASLCALVARGERGHAKILGSMMFPYDANQGRPELSPNGKYTLKLNFNGTHRRVEIDDFLPVSKSSRVLHVIDRHNPSLLWPALIEKAYLKVRGSYDFPGSNSGTDLWILSGWIPEQIFLQSDDTIPNNIWKRIFKSHQYGDVLITMGTGKISSRTERAIGLAGEHDYAVLDM
;
A
#
# COMPACT_ATOMS: atom_id res chain seq x y z
N MET A 1 -33.40 -12.43 29.82
CA MET A 1 -32.11 -12.93 29.32
C MET A 1 -31.88 -12.32 27.95
N THR A 2 -31.09 -11.26 27.86
CA THR A 2 -30.80 -10.58 26.59
C THR A 2 -29.28 -10.44 26.43
N SER A 3 -28.76 -11.29 25.57
CA SER A 3 -27.56 -11.12 24.73
C SER A 3 -26.34 -10.43 25.37
N SER A 4 -25.40 -11.25 25.84
CA SER A 4 -23.99 -10.86 25.98
C SER A 4 -23.42 -10.58 24.57
N GLU A 5 -23.42 -9.33 24.13
CA GLU A 5 -22.67 -8.93 22.94
C GLU A 5 -21.16 -9.07 23.20
N ASP A 6 -20.45 -9.78 22.32
CA ASP A 6 -19.00 -9.92 22.40
C ASP A 6 -18.29 -8.61 21.98
N ILE A 7 -17.11 -8.36 22.56
CA ILE A 7 -16.27 -7.18 22.30
C ILE A 7 -15.88 -7.10 20.82
N SER A 8 -15.70 -8.25 20.16
CA SER A 8 -15.42 -8.34 18.72
C SER A 8 -16.56 -7.74 17.88
N THR A 9 -17.80 -8.06 18.23
CA THR A 9 -19.02 -7.53 17.60
C THR A 9 -19.14 -6.02 17.81
N LEU A 10 -18.89 -5.55 19.04
CA LEU A 10 -18.93 -4.11 19.34
C LEU A 10 -17.87 -3.34 18.55
N ARG A 11 -16.65 -3.88 18.40
CA ARG A 11 -15.61 -3.27 17.57
C ARG A 11 -16.02 -3.16 16.10
N SER A 12 -16.63 -4.22 15.56
CA SER A 12 -17.14 -4.22 14.18
C SER A 12 -18.23 -3.16 13.99
N LYS A 13 -19.20 -3.05 14.92
CA LYS A 13 -20.24 -2.01 14.88
C LYS A 13 -19.66 -0.60 14.93
N ILE A 14 -18.71 -0.35 15.83
CA ILE A 14 -18.01 0.93 15.93
C ILE A 14 -17.35 1.28 14.59
N GLN A 15 -16.65 0.33 13.97
CA GLN A 15 -15.97 0.57 12.70
C GLN A 15 -16.96 0.88 11.57
N THR A 16 -18.07 0.16 11.48
CA THR A 16 -19.13 0.44 10.48
C THR A 16 -19.71 1.84 10.65
N LEU A 17 -20.03 2.23 11.90
CA LEU A 17 -20.56 3.56 12.19
C LEU A 17 -19.53 4.66 11.89
N GLU A 18 -18.27 4.44 12.27
CA GLU A 18 -17.14 5.34 11.98
C GLU A 18 -17.00 5.64 10.48
N HIS A 19 -17.14 4.63 9.62
CA HIS A 19 -17.10 4.79 8.17
C HIS A 19 -18.36 5.45 7.60
N GLY A 20 -19.51 5.27 8.27
CA GLY A 20 -20.80 5.76 7.78
C GLY A 20 -21.11 7.21 8.15
N ILE A 21 -20.53 7.73 9.25
CA ILE A 21 -20.76 9.12 9.71
C ILE A 21 -20.52 10.16 8.59
N PRO A 22 -19.40 10.14 7.84
CA PRO A 22 -19.17 11.13 6.78
C PRO A 22 -20.20 11.08 5.65
N SER A 23 -20.73 9.90 5.35
CA SER A 23 -21.68 9.65 4.25
C SER A 23 -23.15 9.74 4.69
N ALA A 24 -23.41 10.06 5.95
CA ALA A 24 -24.76 10.09 6.49
C ALA A 24 -25.64 11.09 5.73
N PRO A 25 -26.92 10.74 5.43
CA PRO A 25 -27.78 11.52 4.55
C PRO A 25 -28.21 12.87 5.15
N SER A 26 -28.10 13.03 6.46
CA SER A 26 -28.47 14.24 7.18
C SER A 26 -27.56 14.46 8.40
N ARG A 27 -27.55 15.70 8.90
CA ARG A 27 -26.84 16.07 10.13
C ARG A 27 -27.27 15.20 11.31
N ASP A 28 -28.57 14.96 11.41
CA ASP A 28 -29.15 14.24 12.54
C ASP A 28 -28.81 12.75 12.46
N ALA A 29 -28.79 12.16 11.26
CA ALA A 29 -28.31 10.79 11.05
C ALA A 29 -26.82 10.65 11.39
N ALA A 30 -25.99 11.59 10.95
CA ALA A 30 -24.56 11.59 11.28
C ALA A 30 -24.33 11.68 12.79
N LEU A 31 -25.12 12.53 13.46
CA LEU A 31 -25.07 12.73 14.89
C LEU A 31 -25.51 11.47 15.66
N GLU A 32 -26.60 10.83 15.23
CA GLU A 32 -27.07 9.57 15.81
C GLU A 32 -26.00 8.48 15.68
N MET A 33 -25.38 8.34 14.50
CA MET A 33 -24.31 7.37 14.27
C MET A 33 -23.08 7.62 15.15
N ALA A 34 -22.68 8.89 15.33
CA ALA A 34 -21.58 9.25 16.23
C ALA A 34 -21.92 8.94 17.70
N ILE A 35 -23.14 9.22 18.14
CA ILE A 35 -23.61 8.90 19.49
C ILE A 35 -23.65 7.38 19.71
N GLU A 36 -24.15 6.62 18.74
CA GLU A 36 -24.21 5.15 18.78
C GLU A 36 -22.81 4.53 18.84
N ALA A 37 -21.86 5.06 18.06
CA ALA A 37 -20.46 4.62 18.09
C ALA A 37 -19.81 4.88 19.47
N ALA A 38 -20.08 6.03 20.09
CA ALA A 38 -19.63 6.33 21.45
C ALA A 38 -20.23 5.35 22.47
N GLN A 39 -21.52 5.01 22.34
CA GLN A 39 -22.19 4.04 23.22
C GLN A 39 -21.60 2.64 23.09
N HIS A 40 -21.33 2.17 21.87
CA HIS A 40 -20.66 0.89 21.67
C HIS A 40 -19.24 0.88 22.24
N ALA A 41 -18.49 1.97 22.12
CA ALA A 41 -17.17 2.10 22.73
C ALA A 41 -17.24 2.04 24.27
N MET A 42 -18.21 2.70 24.89
CA MET A 42 -18.47 2.61 26.34
C MET A 42 -18.84 1.20 26.77
N ASN A 43 -19.71 0.51 26.03
CA ASN A 43 -20.11 -0.86 26.30
C ASN A 43 -18.92 -1.83 26.20
N ALA A 44 -18.09 -1.68 25.16
CA ALA A 44 -16.88 -2.50 24.98
C ALA A 44 -15.87 -2.27 26.11
N MET A 45 -15.73 -1.03 26.59
CA MET A 45 -14.89 -0.70 27.75
C MET A 45 -15.38 -1.35 29.04
N ARG A 46 -16.71 -1.43 29.24
CA ARG A 46 -17.32 -2.07 30.42
C ARG A 46 -17.16 -3.60 30.41
N LEU A 47 -17.22 -4.21 29.22
CA LEU A 47 -17.13 -5.67 29.05
C LEU A 47 -15.70 -6.18 29.05
N SER A 48 -14.72 -5.35 28.67
CA SER A 48 -13.32 -5.75 28.65
C SER A 48 -12.72 -5.81 30.06
N GLN A 49 -11.83 -6.77 30.30
CA GLN A 49 -10.94 -6.80 31.46
C GLN A 49 -9.50 -6.39 31.11
N ASP A 50 -9.21 -6.27 29.81
CA ASP A 50 -7.90 -5.91 29.29
C ASP A 50 -7.68 -4.39 29.34
N SER A 51 -6.55 -3.99 29.94
CA SER A 51 -6.20 -2.58 30.15
C SER A 51 -5.93 -1.84 28.84
N GLU A 52 -5.41 -2.52 27.83
CA GLU A 52 -5.11 -1.93 26.52
C GLU A 52 -6.40 -1.67 25.72
N THR A 53 -7.29 -2.66 25.69
CA THR A 53 -8.63 -2.53 25.11
C THR A 53 -9.44 -1.42 25.78
N LYS A 54 -9.43 -1.31 27.12
CA LYS A 54 -10.08 -0.20 27.83
C LYS A 54 -9.53 1.16 27.41
N ARG A 55 -8.21 1.29 27.32
CA ARG A 55 -7.56 2.54 26.87
C ARG A 55 -7.94 2.90 25.44
N SER A 56 -7.93 1.91 24.54
CA SER A 56 -8.32 2.09 23.13
C SER A 56 -9.79 2.50 22.99
N MET A 57 -10.71 1.80 23.67
CA MET A 57 -12.14 2.12 23.61
C MET A 57 -12.46 3.46 24.27
N ARG A 58 -11.73 3.86 25.33
CA ARG A 58 -11.85 5.20 25.91
C ARG A 58 -11.50 6.30 24.89
N LYS A 59 -10.37 6.15 24.19
CA LYS A 59 -9.98 7.09 23.12
C LYS A 59 -11.04 7.17 22.02
N LYS A 60 -11.60 6.03 21.60
CA LYS A 60 -12.69 6.01 20.61
C LYS A 60 -13.95 6.71 21.13
N CYS A 61 -14.32 6.49 22.38
CA CYS A 61 -15.46 7.16 23.01
C CYS A 61 -15.27 8.69 23.01
N ASP A 62 -14.09 9.15 23.47
CA ASP A 62 -13.77 10.59 23.50
C ASP A 62 -13.82 11.19 22.08
N PHE A 63 -13.23 10.50 21.09
CA PHE A 63 -13.30 10.90 19.68
C PHE A 63 -14.73 11.05 19.16
N PHE A 64 -15.61 10.08 19.38
CA PHE A 64 -16.99 10.16 18.88
C PHE A 64 -17.83 11.21 19.62
N LEU A 65 -17.52 11.50 20.89
CA LEU A 65 -18.15 12.61 21.61
C LEU A 65 -17.73 13.96 21.03
N ASP A 66 -16.45 14.13 20.72
CA ASP A 66 -15.94 15.34 20.05
C ASP A 66 -16.53 15.47 18.64
N GLU A 67 -16.62 14.37 17.90
CA GLU A 67 -17.22 14.34 16.56
C GLU A 67 -18.72 14.67 16.60
N ALA A 68 -19.46 14.14 17.59
CA ALA A 68 -20.86 14.51 17.81
C ALA A 68 -21.02 16.01 18.12
N GLN A 69 -20.10 16.59 18.89
CA GLN A 69 -20.10 18.04 19.15
C GLN A 69 -19.79 18.83 17.88
N ARG A 70 -18.82 18.38 17.07
CA ARG A 70 -18.48 18.97 15.78
C ARG A 70 -19.69 18.95 14.84
N ILE A 71 -20.36 17.81 14.69
CA ILE A 71 -21.56 17.64 13.84
C ILE A 71 -22.68 18.59 14.30
N LYS A 72 -22.91 18.72 15.61
CA LYS A 72 -23.89 19.67 16.16
C LYS A 72 -23.59 21.13 15.82
N ALA A 73 -22.30 21.49 15.75
CA ALA A 73 -21.86 22.84 15.41
C ALA A 73 -21.95 23.17 13.91
N VAL A 74 -22.19 22.17 13.04
CA VAL A 74 -22.34 22.38 11.59
C VAL A 74 -23.75 22.92 11.28
N SER A 75 -23.80 24.06 10.59
CA SER A 75 -25.04 24.72 10.14
C SER A 75 -25.66 24.07 8.91
N GLU A 76 -24.84 23.61 7.96
CA GLU A 76 -25.26 22.87 6.77
C GLU A 76 -24.51 21.55 6.66
N TRP A 77 -25.21 20.44 6.85
CA TRP A 77 -24.64 19.12 6.65
C TRP A 77 -24.66 18.77 5.16
N LYS A 78 -23.47 18.54 4.61
CA LYS A 78 -23.31 17.97 3.27
C LYS A 78 -22.77 16.57 3.48
N PRO A 79 -23.54 15.51 3.16
CA PRO A 79 -23.01 14.17 3.11
C PRO A 79 -21.76 14.23 2.25
N ARG A 80 -20.68 13.60 2.71
CA ARG A 80 -19.54 13.33 1.86
C ARG A 80 -20.11 12.48 0.73
N SER A 81 -20.39 13.12 -0.41
CA SER A 81 -20.91 12.41 -1.57
C SER A 81 -19.90 11.30 -1.83
N GLU A 82 -20.33 10.04 -1.77
CA GLU A 82 -19.66 9.00 -2.53
C GLU A 82 -19.39 9.63 -3.88
N ILE A 83 -18.11 9.83 -4.19
CA ILE A 83 -17.73 10.33 -5.50
C ILE A 83 -18.43 9.38 -6.45
N ASP A 84 -19.34 9.89 -7.28
CA ASP A 84 -20.02 9.08 -8.27
C ASP A 84 -18.91 8.53 -9.18
N ILE A 85 -18.43 7.31 -8.87
CA ILE A 85 -17.25 6.71 -9.49
C ILE A 85 -17.51 6.58 -11.00
N THR A 86 -18.80 6.51 -11.39
CA THR A 86 -19.23 6.51 -12.79
C THR A 86 -18.91 7.84 -13.51
N ARG A 87 -18.76 8.95 -12.78
CA ARG A 87 -18.33 10.26 -13.28
C ARG A 87 -16.82 10.48 -13.23
N VAL A 88 -16.07 9.67 -12.49
CA VAL A 88 -14.60 9.75 -12.49
C VAL A 88 -14.09 9.13 -13.78
N ARG A 89 -13.86 9.97 -14.78
CA ARG A 89 -13.33 9.54 -16.08
C ARG A 89 -11.99 8.82 -15.85
N LYS A 90 -11.88 7.58 -16.32
CA LYS A 90 -10.59 6.87 -16.37
C LYS A 90 -9.61 7.73 -17.17
N LEU A 91 -8.64 8.32 -16.48
CA LEU A 91 -7.64 9.18 -17.10
C LEU A 91 -6.79 8.34 -18.06
N VAL A 92 -6.61 8.86 -19.27
CA VAL A 92 -5.74 8.24 -20.27
C VAL A 92 -4.35 8.80 -20.08
N GLU A 93 -3.36 7.92 -19.98
CA GLU A 93 -1.96 8.31 -19.88
C GLU A 93 -1.58 9.16 -21.11
N PRO A 94 -1.02 10.38 -20.91
CA PRO A 94 -0.60 11.23 -22.03
C PRO A 94 0.53 10.53 -22.79
N LYS A 95 0.43 10.52 -24.12
CA LYS A 95 1.46 9.98 -25.01
C LYS A 95 2.12 11.12 -25.76
N SER A 96 3.45 11.13 -25.75
CA SER A 96 4.21 12.08 -26.56
C SER A 96 4.20 11.66 -28.02
N ASP A 97 3.75 12.55 -28.90
CA ASP A 97 3.82 12.34 -30.36
C ASP A 97 5.21 12.62 -30.94
N ARG A 98 6.16 13.08 -30.10
CA ARG A 98 7.53 13.38 -30.54
C ARG A 98 8.26 12.09 -30.90
N LYS A 99 8.65 11.98 -32.17
CA LYS A 99 9.56 10.92 -32.63
C LYS A 99 10.97 11.18 -32.08
N LEU A 100 11.50 10.23 -31.32
CA LEU A 100 12.83 10.33 -30.75
C LEU A 100 13.89 10.16 -31.86
N PRO A 101 14.91 11.02 -31.95
CA PRO A 101 16.03 10.82 -32.85
C PRO A 101 16.83 9.56 -32.45
N THR A 102 17.58 9.00 -33.40
CA THR A 102 18.37 7.77 -33.18
C THR A 102 19.35 7.90 -32.01
N SER A 103 19.93 9.10 -31.80
CA SER A 103 20.81 9.38 -30.66
C SER A 103 20.11 9.18 -29.31
N GLU A 104 18.88 9.67 -29.17
CA GLU A 104 18.08 9.50 -27.95
C GLU A 104 17.61 8.05 -27.77
N GLN A 105 17.24 7.36 -28.86
CA GLN A 105 16.90 5.93 -28.79
C GLN A 105 18.10 5.10 -28.29
N ILE A 106 19.31 5.40 -28.77
CA ILE A 106 20.55 4.76 -28.30
C ILE A 106 20.78 5.07 -26.81
N LEU A 107 20.55 6.31 -26.35
CA LEU A 107 20.66 6.66 -24.93
C LEU A 107 19.70 5.85 -24.07
N LEU A 108 18.44 5.69 -24.47
CA LEU A 108 17.45 4.89 -23.75
C LEU A 108 17.85 3.41 -23.66
N LEU A 109 18.41 2.86 -24.75
CA LEU A 109 18.92 1.48 -24.80
C LEU A 109 20.16 1.29 -23.91
N LYS A 110 21.10 2.25 -23.92
CA LYS A 110 22.27 2.21 -23.02
C LYS A 110 21.84 2.26 -21.56
N ALA A 111 20.86 3.12 -21.24
CA ALA A 111 20.30 3.26 -19.90
C ALA A 111 19.42 2.07 -19.43
N SER A 112 19.31 1.00 -20.24
CA SER A 112 18.70 -0.26 -19.82
C SER A 112 19.57 -1.09 -18.88
N HIS A 113 20.88 -0.88 -18.83
CA HIS A 113 21.74 -1.60 -17.91
C HIS A 113 21.86 -0.81 -16.61
N LEU A 114 21.39 -1.39 -15.51
CA LEU A 114 21.40 -0.77 -14.19
C LEU A 114 21.58 -1.86 -13.13
N ASN A 115 22.49 -1.63 -12.18
CA ASN A 115 22.73 -2.54 -11.05
C ASN A 115 23.02 -4.01 -11.43
N GLY A 116 23.68 -4.24 -12.57
CA GLY A 116 23.98 -5.59 -13.06
C GLY A 116 22.80 -6.31 -13.73
N PHE A 117 21.66 -5.64 -13.90
CA PHE A 117 20.47 -6.14 -14.57
C PHE A 117 20.19 -5.37 -15.87
N LYS A 118 19.39 -5.98 -16.75
CA LYS A 118 18.92 -5.39 -18.00
C LYS A 118 17.41 -5.12 -17.93
N PHE A 119 17.03 -3.87 -18.17
CA PHE A 119 15.66 -3.36 -18.14
C PHE A 119 15.33 -2.70 -19.50
N PRO A 120 14.91 -3.49 -20.50
CA PRO A 120 14.60 -2.93 -21.82
C PRO A 120 13.41 -1.95 -21.73
N PRO A 121 13.33 -0.97 -22.64
CA PRO A 121 12.15 -0.11 -22.75
C PRO A 121 10.87 -0.94 -22.89
N TRP A 122 9.78 -0.46 -22.29
CA TRP A 122 8.48 -1.12 -22.36
C TRP A 122 7.87 -0.92 -23.75
N THR A 123 7.80 -2.00 -24.53
CA THR A 123 7.22 -1.98 -25.89
C THR A 123 5.77 -2.46 -25.93
N GLY A 124 5.30 -3.15 -24.88
CA GLY A 124 3.95 -3.69 -24.81
C GLY A 124 3.77 -4.65 -23.63
N ALA A 125 2.51 -4.95 -23.33
CA ALA A 125 2.16 -5.93 -22.31
C ALA A 125 2.64 -7.34 -22.71
N PRO A 126 3.16 -8.12 -21.75
CA PRO A 126 3.47 -9.53 -21.97
C PRO A 126 2.20 -10.31 -22.34
N GLN A 127 2.37 -11.40 -23.06
CA GLN A 127 1.29 -12.31 -23.43
C GLN A 127 1.05 -13.31 -22.30
N ASN A 128 -0.17 -13.87 -22.20
CA ASN A 128 -0.48 -14.88 -21.18
C ASN A 128 0.43 -16.12 -21.28
N SER A 129 0.91 -16.45 -22.49
CA SER A 129 1.87 -17.53 -22.74
C SER A 129 3.22 -17.31 -22.06
N ASP A 130 3.62 -16.06 -21.77
CA ASP A 130 4.89 -15.74 -21.11
C ASP A 130 4.94 -16.24 -19.65
N PHE A 131 3.79 -16.59 -19.07
CA PHE A 131 3.62 -17.01 -17.68
C PHE A 131 3.27 -18.50 -17.52
N GLN A 132 2.97 -19.18 -18.62
CA GLN A 132 2.66 -20.61 -18.60
C GLN A 132 3.92 -21.44 -18.36
N LEU A 133 3.75 -22.58 -17.68
CA LEU A 133 4.81 -23.56 -17.47
C LEU A 133 4.56 -24.73 -18.43
N SER A 134 5.45 -24.90 -19.41
CA SER A 134 5.37 -26.04 -20.33
C SER A 134 5.87 -27.32 -19.66
N ASP A 135 5.45 -28.48 -20.17
CA ASP A 135 5.92 -29.76 -19.65
C ASP A 135 7.45 -29.91 -19.78
N GLY A 136 8.09 -30.37 -18.71
CA GLY A 136 9.56 -30.46 -18.62
C GLY A 136 10.33 -29.13 -18.53
N GLN A 137 9.65 -27.98 -18.56
CA GLN A 137 10.30 -26.67 -18.43
C GLN A 137 10.57 -26.35 -16.95
N GLU A 138 11.78 -25.84 -16.66
CA GLU A 138 12.06 -25.29 -15.33
C GLU A 138 11.33 -23.95 -15.11
N ARG A 139 10.95 -23.68 -13.85
CA ARG A 139 10.39 -22.38 -13.47
C ARG A 139 11.39 -21.25 -13.72
N PHE A 140 10.87 -20.11 -14.12
CA PHE A 140 11.66 -18.91 -14.37
C PHE A 140 12.50 -18.55 -13.14
N THR A 141 13.78 -18.27 -13.37
CA THR A 141 14.72 -17.89 -12.31
C THR A 141 15.44 -16.62 -12.75
N ASP A 142 15.27 -15.58 -11.96
CA ASP A 142 15.88 -14.28 -12.17
C ASP A 142 17.27 -14.26 -11.52
N LYS A 143 18.28 -13.86 -12.31
CA LYS A 143 19.68 -13.89 -11.90
C LYS A 143 20.36 -12.54 -12.23
N PRO A 144 21.31 -12.07 -11.38
CA PRO A 144 21.70 -12.64 -10.08
C PRO A 144 20.63 -12.44 -8.99
N ARG A 145 20.78 -13.13 -7.85
CA ARG A 145 19.98 -12.86 -6.64
C ARG A 145 20.27 -11.46 -6.13
N LEU A 146 19.26 -10.82 -5.57
CA LEU A 146 19.42 -9.52 -4.92
C LEU A 146 20.24 -9.67 -3.64
N ARG A 147 21.15 -8.72 -3.40
CA ARG A 147 21.94 -8.71 -2.18
C ARG A 147 21.10 -8.26 -0.99
N LEU A 148 21.38 -8.83 0.16
CA LEU A 148 20.81 -8.45 1.46
C LEU A 148 21.85 -7.64 2.25
N SER A 149 21.39 -6.80 3.16
CA SER A 149 22.27 -6.07 4.10
C SER A 149 22.84 -7.01 5.17
N SER A 150 23.88 -6.59 5.88
CA SER A 150 24.45 -7.38 6.98
C SER A 150 23.41 -7.72 8.05
N ALA A 151 22.54 -6.77 8.41
CA ALA A 151 21.46 -6.99 9.38
C ALA A 151 20.40 -7.98 8.87
N GLN A 152 20.05 -7.93 7.58
CA GLN A 152 19.13 -8.90 6.97
C GLN A 152 19.74 -10.31 6.95
N LEU A 153 21.04 -10.44 6.67
CA LEU A 153 21.76 -11.71 6.66
C LEU A 153 21.81 -12.38 8.04
N GLU A 154 21.77 -11.63 9.14
CA GLU A 154 21.75 -12.21 10.50
C GLU A 154 20.53 -13.09 10.75
N VAL A 155 19.38 -12.74 10.16
CA VAL A 155 18.12 -13.49 10.30
C VAL A 155 17.72 -14.26 9.04
N PHE A 156 18.45 -14.09 7.94
CA PHE A 156 18.21 -14.82 6.70
C PHE A 156 18.37 -16.33 6.87
N ASP A 157 17.43 -17.08 6.29
CA ASP A 157 17.44 -18.53 6.15
C ASP A 157 17.86 -18.90 4.72
N ASP A 158 16.97 -18.69 3.76
CA ASP A 158 17.23 -18.96 2.34
C ASP A 158 16.29 -18.17 1.42
N TRP A 159 16.60 -18.12 0.13
CA TRP A 159 15.68 -17.70 -0.91
C TRP A 159 14.74 -18.85 -1.25
N LYS A 160 13.45 -18.72 -0.94
CA LYS A 160 12.44 -19.75 -1.22
C LYS A 160 11.39 -19.27 -2.21
N ARG A 161 10.86 -20.17 -3.04
CA ARG A 161 9.74 -19.87 -3.95
C ARG A 161 8.52 -19.42 -3.14
N ALA A 162 7.59 -18.68 -3.76
CA ALA A 162 6.44 -18.14 -3.05
C ALA A 162 5.61 -19.22 -2.33
N ALA A 163 5.48 -20.42 -2.93
CA ALA A 163 4.79 -21.57 -2.34
C ALA A 163 5.41 -22.08 -1.04
N GLU A 164 6.71 -21.88 -0.85
CA GLU A 164 7.44 -22.31 0.35
C GLU A 164 7.69 -21.15 1.32
N ALA A 165 7.70 -19.92 0.80
CA ALA A 165 7.92 -18.69 1.55
C ALA A 165 6.65 -18.16 2.23
N LEU A 166 5.46 -18.41 1.67
CA LEU A 166 4.20 -17.84 2.14
C LEU A 166 3.14 -18.90 2.51
N PRO A 167 2.43 -18.72 3.64
CA PRO A 167 2.69 -17.70 4.66
C PRO A 167 4.00 -17.99 5.41
N PRO A 168 4.63 -16.98 6.07
CA PRO A 168 5.99 -17.08 6.60
C PRO A 168 6.23 -18.34 7.47
N PRO A 169 7.25 -19.18 7.17
CA PRO A 169 7.48 -20.44 7.90
C PRO A 169 7.71 -20.27 9.39
N ALA A 170 8.28 -19.13 9.82
CA ALA A 170 8.53 -18.84 11.22
C ALA A 170 7.26 -18.47 12.01
N TRP A 171 6.14 -18.20 11.33
CA TRP A 171 4.89 -17.77 11.95
C TRP A 171 3.84 -18.87 12.01
N TYR A 172 3.96 -19.89 11.15
CA TYR A 172 2.91 -20.88 10.90
C TYR A 172 3.47 -22.29 10.87
N THR A 173 2.69 -23.23 11.39
CA THR A 173 2.96 -24.67 11.29
C THR A 173 2.81 -25.16 9.84
N PRO A 174 3.41 -26.31 9.46
CA PRO A 174 3.25 -26.87 8.11
C PRO A 174 1.78 -27.07 7.66
N GLN A 175 0.88 -27.40 8.59
CA GLN A 175 -0.54 -27.59 8.31
C GLN A 175 -1.23 -26.27 7.95
N GLU A 176 -0.92 -25.18 8.67
CA GLU A 176 -1.48 -23.85 8.43
C GLU A 176 -0.99 -23.24 7.10
N ARG A 177 0.16 -23.70 6.60
CA ARG A 177 0.76 -23.23 5.33
C ARG A 177 0.17 -23.88 4.08
N GLN A 178 -0.75 -24.84 4.20
CA GLN A 178 -1.34 -25.51 3.04
C GLN A 178 -2.07 -24.58 2.07
N ALA A 179 -2.55 -23.43 2.55
CA ALA A 179 -3.21 -22.42 1.72
C ALA A 179 -2.26 -21.75 0.72
N GLY A 180 -0.95 -21.71 0.99
CA GLY A 180 0.07 -21.14 0.11
C GLY A 180 -0.08 -19.64 -0.15
N PRO A 181 0.54 -19.12 -1.22
CA PRO A 181 0.47 -17.72 -1.62
C PRO A 181 -0.87 -17.38 -2.28
N THR A 182 -1.33 -16.14 -2.10
CA THR A 182 -2.56 -15.60 -2.67
C THR A 182 -2.30 -14.26 -3.35
N MET A 183 -3.16 -13.87 -4.30
CA MET A 183 -3.11 -12.55 -4.95
C MET A 183 -4.29 -11.64 -4.60
N SER A 184 -5.15 -12.09 -3.70
CA SER A 184 -6.33 -11.34 -3.29
C SER A 184 -6.44 -11.23 -1.79
N SER A 185 -6.87 -10.06 -1.34
CA SER A 185 -7.33 -9.86 0.03
C SER A 185 -8.83 -9.61 0.03
N SER A 186 -9.54 -10.22 0.97
CA SER A 186 -10.95 -9.96 1.26
C SER A 186 -11.13 -8.90 2.35
N ARG A 187 -10.03 -8.48 2.98
CA ARG A 187 -9.98 -7.45 4.03
C ARG A 187 -9.19 -6.25 3.52
N THR A 188 -9.32 -5.13 4.23
CA THR A 188 -8.45 -3.97 4.04
C THR A 188 -6.99 -4.39 4.22
N ILE A 189 -6.16 -4.03 3.26
CA ILE A 189 -4.76 -4.45 3.24
C ILE A 189 -3.98 -3.59 4.23
N ASP A 190 -3.19 -4.24 5.07
CA ASP A 190 -2.41 -3.59 6.13
C ASP A 190 -0.94 -3.96 5.97
N LEU A 191 -0.30 -3.25 5.04
CA LEU A 191 1.09 -3.52 4.66
C LEU A 191 2.04 -3.07 5.75
N VAL A 192 2.88 -4.00 6.18
CA VAL A 192 3.97 -3.72 7.10
C VAL A 192 5.24 -4.39 6.60
N GLN A 193 6.33 -3.88 7.13
CA GLN A 193 7.63 -4.48 7.02
C GLN A 193 8.30 -4.40 8.39
N ASP A 194 9.24 -5.31 8.67
CA ASP A 194 10.12 -5.14 9.82
C ASP A 194 10.89 -3.82 9.66
N ALA A 195 11.53 -3.30 10.71
CA ALA A 195 12.13 -1.95 10.75
C ALA A 195 13.37 -1.76 9.84
N ALA A 196 13.30 -2.24 8.60
CA ALA A 196 14.18 -1.96 7.50
C ALA A 196 13.76 -0.65 6.80
N THR A 197 14.71 -0.15 6.04
CA THR A 197 14.85 1.22 5.57
C THR A 197 13.93 1.62 4.40
N ASP A 198 12.87 0.86 4.10
CA ASP A 198 11.99 0.99 2.94
C ASP A 198 10.56 1.46 3.26
N CYS A 199 10.38 2.16 4.39
CA CYS A 199 9.09 2.76 4.76
C CYS A 199 8.44 3.59 3.63
N SER A 200 9.25 4.27 2.81
CA SER A 200 8.82 5.04 1.63
C SER A 200 8.12 4.18 0.58
N VAL A 201 8.61 2.95 0.39
CA VAL A 201 8.05 1.98 -0.57
C VAL A 201 6.74 1.45 -0.01
N VAL A 202 6.71 1.08 1.27
CA VAL A 202 5.49 0.61 1.95
C VAL A 202 4.40 1.68 1.91
N ALA A 203 4.74 2.94 2.27
CA ALA A 203 3.81 4.07 2.20
C ALA A 203 3.28 4.29 0.77
N SER A 204 4.13 4.15 -0.24
CA SER A 204 3.74 4.24 -1.65
C SER A 204 2.74 3.15 -2.04
N LEU A 205 2.97 1.91 -1.62
CA LEU A 205 2.04 0.80 -1.84
C LEU A 205 0.71 1.03 -1.12
N CYS A 206 0.74 1.48 0.13
CA CYS A 206 -0.46 1.82 0.90
C CYS A 206 -1.29 2.91 0.21
N ALA A 207 -0.66 3.98 -0.30
CA ALA A 207 -1.35 5.03 -1.04
C ALA A 207 -2.01 4.50 -2.33
N LEU A 208 -1.31 3.63 -3.07
CA LEU A 208 -1.83 2.98 -4.27
C LEU A 208 -3.05 2.09 -3.97
N VAL A 209 -2.97 1.32 -2.88
CA VAL A 209 -4.06 0.43 -2.42
C VAL A 209 -5.26 1.25 -1.96
N ALA A 210 -5.06 2.22 -1.07
CA ALA A 210 -6.14 3.05 -0.53
C ALA A 210 -6.93 3.74 -1.64
N ARG A 211 -6.24 4.23 -2.67
CA ARG A 211 -6.90 4.79 -3.85
C ARG A 211 -7.80 3.77 -4.57
N GLY A 212 -7.36 2.52 -4.72
CA GLY A 212 -8.15 1.45 -5.32
C GLY A 212 -9.33 1.00 -4.45
N GLU A 213 -9.15 0.95 -3.13
CA GLU A 213 -10.20 0.62 -2.15
C GLU A 213 -11.31 1.68 -2.11
N ARG A 214 -10.97 2.96 -2.38
CA ARG A 214 -11.95 4.05 -2.60
C ARG A 214 -12.65 4.00 -3.96
N GLY A 215 -12.48 2.91 -4.72
CA GLY A 215 -13.19 2.66 -5.97
C GLY A 215 -12.58 3.33 -7.21
N HIS A 216 -11.46 4.05 -7.10
CA HIS A 216 -10.78 4.59 -8.27
C HIS A 216 -10.07 3.48 -9.07
N ALA A 217 -9.79 3.75 -10.36
CA ALA A 217 -9.16 2.79 -11.26
C ALA A 217 -7.83 2.23 -10.71
N LYS A 218 -7.74 0.92 -10.48
CA LYS A 218 -6.55 0.29 -9.88
C LYS A 218 -5.31 0.43 -10.77
N ILE A 219 -4.27 1.08 -10.27
CA ILE A 219 -2.99 1.29 -10.99
C ILE A 219 -2.26 -0.05 -11.21
N LEU A 220 -2.43 -1.00 -10.29
CA LEU A 220 -1.82 -2.35 -10.36
C LEU A 220 -2.02 -3.03 -11.71
N GLY A 221 -3.21 -2.92 -12.33
CA GLY A 221 -3.51 -3.56 -13.62
C GLY A 221 -2.77 -2.98 -14.83
N SER A 222 -2.15 -1.80 -14.68
CA SER A 222 -1.25 -1.21 -15.68
C SER A 222 0.23 -1.43 -15.37
N MET A 223 0.53 -1.96 -14.18
CA MET A 223 1.88 -2.04 -13.62
C MET A 223 2.40 -3.47 -13.55
N MET A 224 1.60 -4.44 -13.11
CA MET A 224 2.06 -5.81 -12.79
C MET A 224 1.34 -6.85 -13.64
N PHE A 225 2.09 -7.88 -14.06
CA PHE A 225 1.59 -8.99 -14.88
C PHE A 225 2.13 -10.35 -14.36
N PRO A 226 1.32 -11.43 -14.40
CA PRO A 226 -0.04 -11.50 -14.96
C PRO A 226 -1.09 -10.81 -14.09
N TYR A 227 -2.19 -10.39 -14.73
CA TYR A 227 -3.26 -9.62 -14.09
C TYR A 227 -4.61 -9.95 -14.71
N ASP A 228 -5.57 -10.34 -13.86
CA ASP A 228 -6.94 -10.59 -14.26
C ASP A 228 -7.70 -9.26 -14.31
N ALA A 229 -7.93 -8.78 -15.53
CA ALA A 229 -8.68 -7.55 -15.77
C ALA A 229 -10.17 -7.66 -15.38
N ASN A 230 -10.75 -8.87 -15.39
CA ASN A 230 -12.14 -9.09 -15.02
C ASN A 230 -12.32 -9.04 -13.51
N GLN A 231 -11.40 -9.63 -12.76
CA GLN A 231 -11.41 -9.61 -11.29
C GLN A 231 -10.70 -8.39 -10.70
N GLY A 232 -9.97 -7.63 -11.52
CA GLY A 232 -9.24 -6.44 -11.11
C GLY A 232 -8.16 -6.75 -10.07
N ARG A 233 -7.40 -7.83 -10.25
CA ARG A 233 -6.33 -8.27 -9.34
C ARG A 233 -5.18 -8.98 -10.07
N PRO A 234 -3.96 -8.97 -9.50
CA PRO A 234 -2.85 -9.79 -9.99
C PRO A 234 -3.19 -11.28 -9.97
N GLU A 235 -2.50 -12.07 -10.78
CA GLU A 235 -2.66 -13.53 -10.83
C GLU A 235 -1.37 -14.23 -10.41
N LEU A 236 -1.48 -15.46 -9.88
CA LEU A 236 -0.31 -16.30 -9.66
C LEU A 236 0.23 -16.75 -11.02
N SER A 237 1.53 -16.60 -11.21
CA SER A 237 2.21 -17.05 -12.43
C SER A 237 2.62 -18.53 -12.33
N PRO A 238 2.10 -19.43 -13.19
CA PRO A 238 2.44 -20.86 -13.16
C PRO A 238 3.93 -21.16 -13.28
N ASN A 239 4.67 -20.40 -14.09
CA ASN A 239 6.11 -20.58 -14.26
C ASN A 239 6.96 -19.76 -13.26
N GLY A 240 6.32 -19.03 -12.33
CA GLY A 240 7.00 -18.20 -11.33
C GLY A 240 7.58 -16.88 -11.87
N LYS A 241 7.36 -16.54 -13.15
CA LYS A 241 7.77 -15.26 -13.74
C LYS A 241 6.73 -14.18 -13.46
N TYR A 242 7.17 -13.00 -13.07
CA TYR A 242 6.35 -11.80 -13.03
C TYR A 242 7.02 -10.70 -13.85
N THR A 243 6.20 -9.85 -14.46
CA THR A 243 6.70 -8.72 -15.26
C THR A 243 6.04 -7.45 -14.79
N LEU A 244 6.83 -6.42 -14.52
CA LEU A 244 6.36 -5.12 -14.11
C LEU A 244 6.76 -4.04 -15.13
N LYS A 245 5.86 -3.07 -15.33
CA LYS A 245 6.08 -1.82 -16.06
C LYS A 245 6.42 -0.74 -15.03
N LEU A 246 7.71 -0.41 -14.89
CA LEU A 246 8.20 0.63 -13.98
C LEU A 246 8.82 1.79 -14.76
N ASN A 247 8.67 3.02 -14.27
CA ASN A 247 9.11 4.23 -14.94
C ASN A 247 10.44 4.74 -14.37
N PHE A 248 11.54 4.58 -15.11
CA PHE A 248 12.85 5.07 -14.66
C PHE A 248 13.81 5.22 -15.83
N ASN A 249 14.88 6.00 -15.63
CA ASN A 249 15.88 6.27 -16.67
C ASN A 249 15.25 6.72 -18.00
N GLY A 250 14.28 7.65 -17.91
CA GLY A 250 13.68 8.35 -19.04
C GLY A 250 12.54 7.63 -19.78
N THR A 251 12.13 6.43 -19.36
CA THR A 251 11.00 5.72 -19.99
C THR A 251 10.42 4.65 -19.07
N HIS A 252 9.20 4.20 -19.38
CA HIS A 252 8.69 2.92 -18.88
C HIS A 252 9.60 1.78 -19.35
N ARG A 253 9.91 0.88 -18.43
CA ARG A 253 10.82 -0.25 -18.63
C ARG A 253 10.18 -1.54 -18.14
N ARG A 254 10.55 -2.62 -18.81
CA ARG A 254 10.16 -3.97 -18.41
C ARG A 254 11.10 -4.47 -17.33
N VAL A 255 10.54 -4.84 -16.18
CA VAL A 255 11.23 -5.43 -15.04
C VAL A 255 10.69 -6.83 -14.84
N GLU A 256 11.47 -7.83 -15.22
CA GLU A 256 11.10 -9.24 -15.01
C GLU A 256 11.74 -9.73 -13.71
N ILE A 257 10.96 -10.43 -12.88
CA ILE A 257 11.41 -11.04 -11.63
C ILE A 257 10.87 -12.46 -11.52
N ASP A 258 11.54 -13.29 -10.73
CA ASP A 258 10.98 -14.56 -10.27
C ASP A 258 10.25 -14.41 -8.92
N ASP A 259 9.62 -15.47 -8.44
CA ASP A 259 8.83 -15.52 -7.21
C ASP A 259 9.62 -15.96 -5.97
N PHE A 260 10.96 -15.95 -6.03
CA PHE A 260 11.77 -16.22 -4.84
C PHE A 260 11.74 -15.05 -3.87
N LEU A 261 11.47 -15.30 -2.60
CA LEU A 261 11.48 -14.31 -1.53
C LEU A 261 12.57 -14.66 -0.50
N PRO A 262 13.21 -13.65 0.13
CA PRO A 262 14.13 -13.91 1.22
C PRO A 262 13.33 -14.33 2.46
N VAL A 263 13.56 -15.55 2.94
CA VAL A 263 12.90 -16.09 4.13
C VAL A 263 13.78 -15.89 5.35
N SER A 264 13.15 -15.52 6.46
CA SER A 264 13.80 -15.39 7.76
C SER A 264 13.72 -16.68 8.56
N LYS A 265 14.77 -17.00 9.32
CA LYS A 265 14.79 -18.08 10.32
C LYS A 265 14.11 -17.70 11.64
N SER A 266 13.72 -16.44 11.78
CA SER A 266 13.08 -15.87 12.98
C SER A 266 11.70 -15.29 12.65
N SER A 267 10.96 -14.81 13.65
CA SER A 267 9.68 -14.11 13.43
C SER A 267 9.81 -12.76 12.72
N ARG A 268 11.02 -12.29 12.40
CA ARG A 268 11.25 -11.12 11.56
C ARG A 268 10.84 -11.37 10.10
N VAL A 269 10.47 -10.32 9.39
CA VAL A 269 10.18 -10.36 7.95
C VAL A 269 11.23 -9.58 7.16
N LEU A 270 11.60 -10.10 5.99
CA LEU A 270 12.64 -9.52 5.12
C LEU A 270 12.07 -8.85 3.86
N HIS A 271 10.75 -8.78 3.77
CA HIS A 271 9.99 -8.19 2.68
C HIS A 271 8.64 -7.70 3.22
N VAL A 272 7.92 -6.92 2.44
CA VAL A 272 6.57 -6.44 2.77
C VAL A 272 5.61 -7.61 2.92
N ILE A 273 4.75 -7.52 3.94
CA ILE A 273 3.66 -8.46 4.21
C ILE A 273 2.36 -7.71 4.54
N ASP A 274 1.22 -8.33 4.28
CA ASP A 274 -0.07 -7.86 4.81
C ASP A 274 -0.35 -8.53 6.16
N ARG A 275 -0.51 -7.77 7.23
CA ARG A 275 -0.82 -8.32 8.57
C ARG A 275 -2.12 -9.08 8.61
N HIS A 276 -3.11 -8.68 7.81
CA HIS A 276 -4.40 -9.34 7.76
C HIS A 276 -4.39 -10.59 6.87
N ASN A 277 -3.43 -10.69 5.96
CA ASN A 277 -3.23 -11.82 5.06
C ASN A 277 -1.74 -12.05 4.77
N PRO A 278 -0.98 -12.72 5.65
CA PRO A 278 0.45 -12.98 5.42
C PRO A 278 0.75 -13.89 4.22
N SER A 279 -0.27 -14.48 3.60
CA SER A 279 -0.16 -15.19 2.33
C SER A 279 -0.23 -14.28 1.10
N LEU A 280 -0.50 -12.98 1.25
CA LEU A 280 -0.65 -12.06 0.12
C LEU A 280 0.70 -11.77 -0.54
N LEU A 281 0.87 -12.26 -1.77
CA LEU A 281 2.16 -12.29 -2.46
C LEU A 281 2.49 -10.99 -3.22
N TRP A 282 1.49 -10.37 -3.86
CA TRP A 282 1.74 -9.26 -4.77
C TRP A 282 2.52 -8.07 -4.15
N PRO A 283 2.35 -7.69 -2.86
CA PRO A 283 3.12 -6.58 -2.28
C PRO A 283 4.62 -6.87 -2.27
N ALA A 284 5.00 -8.09 -1.86
CA ALA A 284 6.39 -8.53 -1.83
C ALA A 284 7.01 -8.59 -3.24
N LEU A 285 6.22 -8.92 -4.26
CA LEU A 285 6.70 -8.91 -5.65
C LEU A 285 6.96 -7.50 -6.17
N ILE A 286 6.10 -6.53 -5.85
CA ILE A 286 6.32 -5.14 -6.26
C ILE A 286 7.52 -4.54 -5.54
N GLU A 287 7.62 -4.77 -4.24
CA GLU A 287 8.79 -4.40 -3.44
C GLU A 287 10.07 -5.01 -4.04
N LYS A 288 10.09 -6.32 -4.31
CA LYS A 288 11.24 -6.99 -4.95
C LYS A 288 11.62 -6.37 -6.28
N ALA A 289 10.65 -6.09 -7.15
CA ALA A 289 10.89 -5.46 -8.45
C ALA A 289 11.46 -4.04 -8.29
N TYR A 290 10.94 -3.28 -7.33
CA TYR A 290 11.45 -1.97 -6.99
C TYR A 290 12.89 -2.05 -6.47
N LEU A 291 13.17 -2.93 -5.51
CA LEU A 291 14.49 -3.15 -4.93
C LEU A 291 15.49 -3.70 -5.94
N LYS A 292 15.03 -4.45 -6.95
CA LYS A 292 15.85 -4.83 -8.11
C LYS A 292 16.28 -3.61 -8.93
N VAL A 293 15.37 -2.67 -9.19
CA VAL A 293 15.70 -1.40 -9.85
C VAL A 293 16.66 -0.57 -8.98
N ARG A 294 16.49 -0.58 -7.66
CA ARG A 294 17.38 0.12 -6.72
C ARG A 294 18.71 -0.60 -6.44
N GLY A 295 18.81 -1.88 -6.78
CA GLY A 295 20.03 -2.68 -6.84
C GLY A 295 20.19 -3.75 -5.76
N SER A 296 19.47 -3.66 -4.64
CA SER A 296 19.51 -4.63 -3.54
C SER A 296 18.37 -4.43 -2.55
N TYR A 297 18.14 -5.43 -1.70
CA TYR A 297 17.33 -5.30 -0.46
C TYR A 297 18.07 -4.50 0.62
N ASP A 298 19.39 -4.35 0.50
CA ASP A 298 20.16 -3.34 1.23
C ASP A 298 19.88 -1.95 0.63
N PHE A 299 18.70 -1.42 0.92
CA PHE A 299 18.21 -0.15 0.38
C PHE A 299 18.03 0.84 1.52
N PRO A 300 18.80 1.94 1.59
CA PRO A 300 18.84 2.85 2.75
C PRO A 300 17.60 3.74 2.88
N GLY A 301 16.59 3.53 2.04
CA GLY A 301 15.40 4.38 1.95
C GLY A 301 15.45 5.35 0.79
N SER A 302 14.29 5.93 0.50
CA SER A 302 14.16 6.98 -0.49
C SER A 302 13.01 7.91 -0.13
N ASN A 303 12.57 8.70 -1.11
CA ASN A 303 11.44 9.59 -1.00
C ASN A 303 10.25 8.92 -1.69
N SER A 304 9.14 8.76 -0.97
CA SER A 304 7.91 8.19 -1.51
C SER A 304 7.40 8.84 -2.81
N GLY A 305 7.65 10.13 -3.06
CA GLY A 305 7.34 10.76 -4.33
C GLY A 305 8.14 10.18 -5.51
N THR A 306 9.42 9.84 -5.29
CA THR A 306 10.25 9.13 -6.28
C THR A 306 9.76 7.70 -6.46
N ASP A 307 9.40 7.03 -5.37
CA ASP A 307 8.90 5.66 -5.39
C ASP A 307 7.59 5.57 -6.19
N LEU A 308 6.64 6.47 -5.90
CA LEU A 308 5.39 6.61 -6.63
C LEU A 308 5.61 6.97 -8.10
N TRP A 309 6.58 7.82 -8.43
CA TRP A 309 6.94 8.11 -9.82
C TRP A 309 7.44 6.86 -10.55
N ILE A 310 8.28 6.04 -9.91
CA ILE A 310 8.78 4.78 -10.48
C ILE A 310 7.63 3.78 -10.67
N LEU A 311 6.74 3.66 -9.68
CA LEU A 311 5.65 2.69 -9.70
C LEU A 311 4.53 3.09 -10.66
N SER A 312 4.11 4.35 -10.65
CA SER A 312 2.90 4.82 -11.34
C SER A 312 3.15 5.66 -12.60
N GLY A 313 4.34 6.26 -12.73
CA GLY A 313 4.63 7.28 -13.74
C GLY A 313 4.00 8.66 -13.46
N TRP A 314 3.31 8.83 -12.34
CA TRP A 314 2.69 10.11 -11.98
C TRP A 314 3.76 11.12 -11.54
N ILE A 315 3.54 12.39 -11.89
CA ILE A 315 4.54 13.45 -11.67
C ILE A 315 4.57 13.80 -10.18
N PRO A 316 5.73 13.70 -9.51
CA PRO A 316 5.83 14.05 -8.10
C PRO A 316 5.82 15.56 -7.88
N GLU A 317 5.14 16.01 -6.83
CA GLU A 317 5.20 17.38 -6.31
C GLU A 317 5.58 17.28 -4.82
N GLN A 318 6.60 18.04 -4.40
CA GLN A 318 7.01 18.13 -2.99
C GLN A 318 6.54 19.47 -2.42
N ILE A 319 5.78 19.41 -1.32
CA ILE A 319 5.24 20.59 -0.65
C ILE A 319 5.85 20.66 0.74
N PHE A 320 6.62 21.72 1.00
CA PHE A 320 7.17 22.01 2.32
C PHE A 320 6.14 22.83 3.12
N LEU A 321 5.49 22.17 4.08
CA LEU A 321 4.43 22.79 4.90
C LEU A 321 4.92 23.96 5.77
N GLN A 322 6.23 24.04 6.03
CA GLN A 322 6.87 25.09 6.83
C GLN A 322 7.33 26.30 5.99
N SER A 323 7.14 26.29 4.67
CA SER A 323 7.52 27.42 3.81
C SER A 323 6.59 28.61 4.02
N ASP A 324 7.13 29.83 4.03
CA ASP A 324 6.35 31.07 4.12
C ASP A 324 5.43 31.29 2.90
N ASP A 325 5.75 30.69 1.76
CA ASP A 325 4.95 30.76 0.52
C ASP A 325 3.75 29.79 0.52
N THR A 326 3.68 28.89 1.51
CA THR A 326 2.63 27.87 1.61
C THR A 326 1.38 28.48 2.23
N ILE A 327 0.34 28.72 1.42
CA ILE A 327 -0.99 29.12 1.92
C ILE A 327 -1.80 27.86 2.27
N PRO A 328 -1.97 27.50 3.57
CA PRO A 328 -2.48 26.19 3.96
C PRO A 328 -3.88 25.90 3.43
N ASN A 329 -4.76 26.90 3.46
CA ASN A 329 -6.14 26.76 2.98
C ASN A 329 -6.24 26.48 1.47
N ASN A 330 -5.35 27.08 0.67
CA ASN A 330 -5.34 26.86 -0.77
C ASN A 330 -4.81 25.46 -1.10
N ILE A 331 -3.77 25.04 -0.40
CA ILE A 331 -3.18 23.71 -0.52
C ILE A 331 -4.19 22.65 -0.09
N TRP A 332 -4.83 22.81 1.06
CA TRP A 332 -5.88 21.90 1.53
C TRP A 332 -7.00 21.75 0.50
N LYS A 333 -7.57 22.86 0.00
CA LYS A 333 -8.63 22.83 -1.01
C LYS A 333 -8.20 22.07 -2.28
N ARG A 334 -6.98 22.33 -2.78
CA ARG A 334 -6.43 21.67 -3.97
C ARG A 334 -6.23 20.18 -3.73
N ILE A 335 -5.54 19.82 -2.65
CA ILE A 335 -5.18 18.45 -2.30
C ILE A 335 -6.42 17.62 -2.00
N PHE A 336 -7.34 18.14 -1.18
CA PHE A 336 -8.59 17.48 -0.84
C PHE A 336 -9.42 17.18 -2.09
N LYS A 337 -9.66 18.18 -2.95
CA LYS A 337 -10.43 18.00 -4.18
C LYS A 337 -9.79 16.96 -5.12
N SER A 338 -8.47 17.02 -5.30
CA SER A 338 -7.72 16.11 -6.17
C SER A 338 -7.75 14.68 -5.61
N HIS A 339 -7.61 14.52 -4.30
CA HIS A 339 -7.67 13.21 -3.65
C HIS A 339 -9.04 12.57 -3.74
N GLN A 340 -10.10 13.36 -3.54
CA GLN A 340 -11.48 12.92 -3.73
C GLN A 340 -11.74 12.60 -5.22
N TYR A 341 -11.16 13.33 -6.16
CA TYR A 341 -11.26 12.97 -7.58
C TYR A 341 -10.44 11.69 -7.94
N GLY A 342 -9.39 11.41 -7.16
CA GLY A 342 -8.50 10.27 -7.35
C GLY A 342 -7.41 10.53 -8.40
N ASP A 343 -6.96 11.77 -8.60
CA ASP A 343 -5.84 12.13 -9.49
C ASP A 343 -4.56 12.52 -8.75
N VAL A 344 -4.53 12.32 -7.42
CA VAL A 344 -3.32 12.43 -6.61
C VAL A 344 -3.14 11.22 -5.68
N LEU A 345 -1.89 10.88 -5.41
CA LEU A 345 -1.45 9.97 -4.36
C LEU A 345 -0.63 10.80 -3.38
N ILE A 346 -0.88 10.65 -2.09
CA ILE A 346 -0.30 11.54 -1.07
C ILE A 346 0.41 10.70 -0.03
N THR A 347 1.66 11.09 0.22
CA THR A 347 2.47 10.61 1.33
C THR A 347 2.98 11.80 2.12
N MET A 348 3.32 11.57 3.39
CA MET A 348 3.81 12.58 4.31
C MET A 348 5.06 12.04 5.01
N GLY A 349 6.16 12.77 4.92
CA GLY A 349 7.39 12.46 5.64
C GLY A 349 7.49 13.23 6.95
N THR A 350 8.04 12.60 7.97
CA THR A 350 8.44 13.28 9.22
C THR A 350 9.94 13.62 9.18
N GLY A 351 10.30 14.76 9.74
CA GLY A 351 11.70 15.09 10.00
C GLY A 351 12.23 14.36 11.23
N LYS A 352 13.35 14.83 11.78
CA LYS A 352 13.87 14.33 13.05
C LYS A 352 12.91 14.66 14.19
N ILE A 353 12.45 13.64 14.90
CA ILE A 353 11.58 13.75 16.07
C ILE A 353 12.28 13.11 17.26
N SER A 354 12.27 13.75 18.42
CA SER A 354 12.88 13.17 19.63
C SER A 354 12.06 11.96 20.10
N SER A 355 12.69 10.92 20.66
CA SER A 355 11.95 9.74 21.13
C SER A 355 10.89 10.05 22.20
N ARG A 356 11.05 11.15 22.95
CA ARG A 356 10.02 11.64 23.87
C ARG A 356 8.80 12.15 23.10
N THR A 357 9.03 12.93 22.05
CA THR A 357 7.99 13.47 21.18
C THR A 357 7.30 12.35 20.40
N GLU A 358 8.05 11.39 19.83
CA GLU A 358 7.48 10.24 19.12
C GLU A 358 6.48 9.49 20.00
N ARG A 359 6.84 9.19 21.26
CA ARG A 359 5.94 8.55 22.23
C ARG A 359 4.73 9.41 22.61
N ALA A 360 4.88 10.73 22.59
CA ALA A 360 3.81 11.65 22.97
C ALA A 360 2.76 11.80 21.86
N ILE A 361 3.20 11.92 20.60
CA ILE A 361 2.31 12.17 19.46
C ILE A 361 1.98 10.90 18.65
N GLY A 362 2.73 9.82 18.84
CA GLY A 362 2.53 8.55 18.15
C GLY A 362 3.06 8.51 16.71
N LEU A 363 3.93 9.45 16.33
CA LEU A 363 4.58 9.49 15.01
C LEU A 363 6.06 9.14 15.15
N ALA A 364 6.56 8.30 14.25
CA ALA A 364 7.98 8.03 14.09
C ALA A 364 8.65 9.20 13.35
N GLY A 365 9.85 9.57 13.77
CA GLY A 365 10.73 10.48 13.06
C GLY A 365 11.40 9.81 11.86
N GLU A 366 11.80 10.61 10.88
CA GLU A 366 12.48 10.14 9.66
C GLU A 366 11.73 9.00 8.97
N HIS A 367 10.40 9.12 8.90
CA HIS A 367 9.49 8.08 8.41
C HIS A 367 8.47 8.62 7.40
N ASP A 368 8.12 7.79 6.42
CA ASP A 368 7.10 8.09 5.41
C ASP A 368 5.75 7.44 5.78
N TYR A 369 4.69 8.23 5.72
CA TYR A 369 3.31 7.83 5.96
C TYR A 369 2.46 7.97 4.71
N ALA A 370 1.55 7.02 4.49
CA ALA A 370 0.53 7.14 3.44
C ALA A 370 -0.71 7.88 3.97
N VAL A 371 -1.26 8.78 3.16
CA VAL A 371 -2.58 9.36 3.44
C VAL A 371 -3.64 8.43 2.83
N LEU A 372 -4.32 7.68 3.71
CA LEU A 372 -5.29 6.66 3.32
C LEU A 372 -6.69 7.24 3.08
N ASP A 373 -7.04 8.32 3.75
CA ASP A 373 -8.26 9.08 3.53
C ASP A 373 -8.06 10.55 3.96
N MET A 374 -8.89 11.45 3.43
CA MET A 374 -8.95 12.87 3.80
C MET A 374 -10.36 13.34 3.76
#